data_AF-A0A841H5T5-F1
#
_entry.id   AF-A0A841H5T5-F1
#
_cell.length_a   1.000
_cell.length_b   1.000
_cell.length_c   1.000
_cell.angle_alpha   90.00
_cell.angle_beta   90.00
_cell.angle_gamma   90.00
#
_symmetry.space_group_name_H-M   'P 1'
#
loop_
_entity.id
_entity.type
_entity.pdbx_description
1 polymer ?
#
loop_
_entity_poly.entity_id
_entity_poly.type
_entity_poly.pdbx_seq_one_letter_code
_entity_poly.pdbx_strand_id
1 'polypeptide(L)'
;MKMNRWMMLAVLSFAGCASATGAREADPNAAILSHYGDPVEVIAPESATAGQPFTVAIRTYGGGCIRQGTTDVSVRGRTADLRPRDTRAEAAGAVCTADLRLFRHEASVRIDEPGRATLRVHGVRVDRGGDPEPLVITRTVTVR
;
A
#
# COMPACT_ATOMS: atom_id res chain seq x y z
N MET A 1 17.68 34.62 53.72
CA MET A 1 17.30 35.92 53.11
C MET A 1 16.56 35.60 51.80
N LYS A 2 15.23 35.65 51.81
CA LYS A 2 14.37 36.73 51.27
C LYS A 2 14.40 36.90 49.73
N MET A 3 13.55 36.11 49.09
CA MET A 3 12.55 36.42 48.04
C MET A 3 12.59 37.79 47.33
N ASN A 4 12.52 37.78 45.99
CA ASN A 4 11.51 38.49 45.16
C ASN A 4 11.70 38.09 43.68
N ARG A 5 10.73 37.47 42.97
CA ARG A 5 9.41 37.95 42.46
C ARG A 5 9.54 39.21 41.59
N TRP A 6 9.23 39.05 40.30
CA TRP A 6 8.57 39.95 39.31
C TRP A 6 8.75 39.25 37.94
N MET A 7 7.84 38.41 37.46
CA MET A 7 6.53 38.70 36.86
C MET A 7 6.62 39.69 35.69
N MET A 8 6.70 39.16 34.45
CA MET A 8 6.10 39.71 33.22
C MET A 8 6.11 38.58 32.17
N LEU A 9 4.95 37.96 31.92
CA LEU A 9 4.05 38.23 30.79
C LEU A 9 4.65 37.87 29.42
N ALA A 10 4.26 36.70 28.89
CA ALA A 10 3.87 36.50 27.49
C ALA A 10 3.43 35.05 27.29
N VAL A 11 2.18 34.72 27.68
CA VAL A 11 1.53 33.49 27.19
C VAL A 11 1.05 33.79 25.77
N LEU A 12 1.92 33.54 24.80
CA LEU A 12 1.54 33.52 23.39
C LEU A 12 0.81 32.19 23.12
N SER A 13 -0.51 32.23 23.16
CA SER A 13 -1.38 31.14 22.71
C SER A 13 -1.31 31.03 21.19
N PHE A 14 -0.37 30.24 20.68
CA PHE A 14 -0.45 29.72 19.31
C PHE A 14 -1.54 28.65 19.27
N ALA A 15 -2.76 29.07 18.91
CA ALA A 15 -3.76 28.16 18.35
C ALA A 15 -3.29 27.76 16.94
N GLY A 16 -2.36 26.80 16.88
CA GLY A 16 -1.95 26.18 15.63
C GLY A 16 -3.15 25.40 15.07
N CYS A 17 -3.72 25.88 13.97
CA CYS A 17 -4.63 25.11 13.15
C CYS A 17 -3.89 23.84 12.70
N ALA A 18 -4.23 22.70 13.31
CA ALA A 18 -3.83 21.40 12.81
C ALA A 18 -4.61 21.13 11.51
N SER A 19 -4.17 21.73 10.41
CA SER A 19 -4.62 21.32 9.08
C SER A 19 -4.09 19.90 8.85
N ALA A 20 -4.90 18.91 9.21
CA ALA A 20 -4.69 17.51 8.90
C ALA A 20 -4.96 17.24 7.41
N THR A 21 -4.25 17.94 6.52
CA THR A 21 -4.20 17.53 5.10
C THR A 21 -3.03 16.58 4.96
N GLY A 22 -3.16 15.41 5.57
CA GLY A 22 -2.28 14.28 5.32
C GLY A 22 -2.60 13.71 3.94
N ALA A 23 -2.18 14.41 2.87
CA ALA A 23 -1.94 13.73 1.61
C ALA A 23 -0.88 12.68 1.92
N ARG A 24 -1.32 11.43 2.07
CA ARG A 24 -0.41 10.33 2.38
C ARG A 24 0.40 10.12 1.11
N GLU A 25 1.63 10.60 1.14
CA GLU A 25 2.60 10.41 0.05
C GLU A 25 2.60 8.92 -0.31
N ALA A 26 2.53 8.63 -1.62
CA ALA A 26 2.56 7.27 -2.09
C ALA A 26 3.88 6.63 -1.66
N ASP A 27 3.83 5.40 -1.11
CA ASP A 27 5.05 4.63 -0.83
C ASP A 27 5.83 4.50 -2.15
N PRO A 28 7.08 4.97 -2.22
CA PRO A 28 7.86 4.96 -3.46
C PRO A 28 8.13 3.55 -3.99
N ASN A 29 7.94 2.51 -3.16
CA ASN A 29 8.06 1.10 -3.56
C ASN A 29 6.71 0.42 -3.77
N ALA A 30 5.58 1.13 -3.66
CA ALA A 30 4.27 0.56 -3.93
C ALA A 30 4.16 0.15 -5.40
N ALA A 31 3.70 -1.08 -5.63
CA ALA A 31 3.49 -1.57 -6.99
C ALA A 31 2.30 -0.85 -7.67
N ILE A 32 2.39 -0.69 -8.99
CA ILE A 32 1.35 -0.05 -9.80
C ILE A 32 0.24 -1.08 -10.06
N LEU A 33 -0.94 -0.88 -9.49
CA LEU A 33 -2.10 -1.77 -9.65
C LEU A 33 -2.92 -1.45 -10.91
N SER A 34 -2.96 -0.18 -11.31
CA SER A 34 -3.66 0.29 -12.51
C SER A 34 -2.78 1.27 -13.27
N HIS A 35 -2.59 0.99 -14.55
CA HIS A 35 -1.83 1.83 -15.47
C HIS A 35 -2.77 2.33 -16.56
N TYR A 36 -2.95 3.65 -16.66
CA TYR A 36 -3.81 4.32 -17.65
C TYR A 36 -5.26 3.80 -17.69
N GLY A 37 -5.82 3.48 -16.52
CA GLY A 37 -7.19 2.97 -16.40
C GLY A 37 -7.34 1.48 -16.72
N ASP A 38 -6.25 0.75 -16.97
CA ASP A 38 -6.30 -0.70 -17.13
C ASP A 38 -6.92 -1.37 -15.89
N PRO A 39 -7.70 -2.45 -16.10
CA PRO A 39 -8.36 -3.14 -15.02
C PRO A 39 -7.34 -3.75 -14.04
N VAL A 40 -7.64 -3.61 -12.75
CA VAL A 40 -6.85 -4.24 -11.69
C VAL A 40 -7.19 -5.72 -11.62
N GLU A 41 -6.18 -6.56 -11.77
CA GLU A 41 -6.31 -8.01 -11.68
C GLU A 41 -5.81 -8.52 -10.33
N VAL A 42 -6.76 -9.00 -9.52
CA VAL A 42 -6.51 -9.68 -8.25
C VAL A 42 -7.29 -10.99 -8.29
N ILE A 43 -6.56 -12.10 -8.26
CA ILE A 43 -7.10 -13.45 -8.27
C ILE A 43 -6.97 -14.03 -6.86
N ALA A 44 -8.10 -14.41 -6.27
CA ALA A 44 -8.19 -15.11 -4.99
C ALA A 44 -9.26 -16.20 -5.13
N PRO A 45 -9.17 -17.29 -4.35
CA PRO A 45 -10.22 -18.30 -4.35
C PRO A 45 -11.52 -17.72 -3.78
N GLU A 46 -12.68 -18.20 -4.24
CA GLU A 46 -13.97 -17.79 -3.70
C GLU A 46 -14.17 -18.22 -2.24
N SER A 47 -13.54 -19.34 -1.86
CA SER A 47 -13.55 -19.85 -0.49
C SER A 47 -12.17 -20.38 -0.06
N ALA A 48 -11.91 -20.32 1.24
CA ALA A 48 -10.71 -20.84 1.88
C ALA A 48 -11.08 -21.56 3.18
N THR A 49 -10.20 -22.43 3.66
CA THR A 49 -10.40 -23.14 4.94
C THR A 49 -9.79 -22.33 6.08
N ALA A 50 -10.52 -22.16 7.18
CA ALA A 50 -10.03 -21.48 8.37
C ALA A 50 -8.72 -22.10 8.86
N GLY A 51 -7.73 -21.26 9.16
CA GLY A 51 -6.40 -21.69 9.62
C GLY A 51 -5.50 -22.29 8.55
N GLN A 52 -5.97 -22.47 7.31
CA GLN A 52 -5.15 -22.92 6.19
C GLN A 52 -4.69 -21.74 5.33
N PRO A 53 -3.44 -21.73 4.86
CA PRO A 53 -2.98 -20.72 3.91
C PRO A 53 -3.66 -20.92 2.55
N PHE A 54 -3.99 -19.80 1.89
CA PHE A 54 -4.41 -19.76 0.50
C PHE A 54 -3.65 -18.68 -0.27
N THR A 55 -3.49 -18.88 -1.58
CA THR A 55 -2.72 -17.95 -2.42
C THR A 55 -3.61 -16.86 -3.00
N VAL A 56 -3.13 -15.63 -2.95
CA VAL A 56 -3.68 -14.48 -3.69
C VAL A 56 -2.64 -14.05 -4.71
N ALA A 57 -3.04 -13.93 -5.98
CA ALA A 57 -2.19 -13.45 -7.06
C ALA A 57 -2.63 -12.04 -7.49
N ILE A 58 -1.67 -11.14 -7.65
CA ILE A 58 -1.88 -9.74 -8.00
C ILE A 58 -1.02 -9.41 -9.22
N ARG A 59 -1.63 -8.89 -10.29
CA ARG A 59 -0.89 -8.36 -11.44
C ARG A 59 -0.57 -6.90 -11.19
N THR A 60 0.69 -6.52 -11.41
CA THR A 60 1.14 -5.12 -11.30
C THR A 60 1.91 -4.70 -12.54
N TYR A 61 2.09 -3.40 -12.71
CA TYR A 61 2.79 -2.79 -13.84
C TYR A 61 4.14 -2.22 -13.39
N GLY A 62 5.11 -2.25 -14.28
CA GLY A 62 6.39 -1.57 -14.12
C GLY A 62 7.04 -1.29 -15.47
N GLY A 63 8.33 -0.97 -15.45
CA GLY A 63 9.10 -0.73 -16.67
C GLY A 63 10.59 -1.06 -16.55
N GLY A 64 11.42 -0.47 -17.42
CA GLY A 64 12.79 -0.94 -17.66
C GLY A 64 13.69 -1.06 -16.43
N CYS A 65 13.56 -0.15 -15.46
CA CYS A 65 14.33 -0.19 -14.21
C CYS A 65 13.56 -0.77 -13.02
N ILE A 66 12.28 -1.10 -13.19
CA ILE A 66 11.48 -1.67 -12.11
C ILE A 66 11.71 -3.18 -12.07
N ARG A 67 11.78 -3.73 -10.88
CA ARG A 67 11.89 -5.17 -10.62
C ARG A 67 10.81 -5.56 -9.63
N GLN A 68 10.26 -6.75 -9.85
CA GLN A 68 9.31 -7.33 -8.91
C GLN A 68 9.99 -7.55 -7.56
N GLY A 69 9.38 -7.04 -6.50
CA GLY A 69 9.79 -7.27 -5.11
C GLY A 69 8.89 -8.30 -4.40
N THR A 70 8.80 -8.16 -3.08
CA THR A 70 7.95 -9.00 -2.23
C THR A 70 6.53 -8.45 -2.13
N THR A 71 5.60 -9.28 -1.65
CA THR A 71 4.28 -8.80 -1.18
C THR A 71 4.21 -8.92 0.33
N ASP A 72 4.05 -7.80 1.02
CA ASP A 72 3.83 -7.82 2.46
C ASP A 72 2.38 -8.16 2.76
N VAL A 73 2.17 -9.08 3.70
CA VAL A 73 0.85 -9.51 4.15
C VAL A 73 0.70 -9.21 5.63
N SER A 74 -0.37 -8.51 6.00
CA SER A 74 -0.76 -8.31 7.39
C SER A 74 -2.22 -8.70 7.58
N VAL A 75 -2.48 -9.65 8.49
CA VAL A 75 -3.83 -10.14 8.78
C VAL A 75 -4.27 -9.64 10.16
N ARG A 76 -5.48 -9.11 10.26
CA ARG A 76 -6.14 -8.71 11.51
C ARG A 76 -7.59 -9.17 11.48
N GLY A 77 -7.92 -10.17 12.30
CA GLY A 77 -9.19 -10.86 12.25
C GLY A 77 -9.47 -11.39 10.84
N ARG A 78 -10.62 -11.02 10.27
CA ARG A 78 -11.03 -11.38 8.90
C ARG A 78 -10.59 -10.40 7.81
N THR A 79 -9.66 -9.49 8.10
CA THR A 79 -9.11 -8.56 7.11
C THR A 79 -7.64 -8.86 6.84
N ALA A 80 -7.29 -9.09 5.58
CA ALA A 80 -5.91 -9.19 5.12
C ALA A 80 -5.56 -7.97 4.28
N ASP A 81 -4.54 -7.22 4.67
CA ASP A 81 -3.94 -6.18 3.84
C ASP A 81 -2.72 -6.75 3.11
N LEU A 82 -2.73 -6.66 1.78
CA LEU A 82 -1.67 -7.11 0.88
C LEU A 82 -1.01 -5.88 0.25
N ARG A 83 0.32 -5.79 0.28
CA ARG A 83 1.08 -4.67 -0.26
C ARG A 83 2.19 -5.19 -1.18
N PRO A 84 1.88 -5.44 -2.47
CA PRO A 84 2.90 -5.75 -3.45
C PRO A 84 3.89 -4.57 -3.55
N ARG A 85 5.17 -4.89 -3.50
CA ARG A 85 6.26 -3.92 -3.64
C ARG A 85 7.08 -4.20 -4.86
N ASP A 86 7.44 -3.15 -5.57
CA ASP A 86 8.42 -3.20 -6.65
C ASP A 86 9.64 -2.37 -6.26
N THR A 87 10.81 -2.77 -6.75
CA THR A 87 12.07 -2.07 -6.48
C THR A 87 12.58 -1.40 -7.75
N ARG A 88 13.22 -0.26 -7.60
CA ARG A 88 13.93 0.40 -8.69
C ARG A 88 15.38 -0.04 -8.67
N ALA A 89 15.91 -0.45 -9.83
CA ALA A 89 17.34 -0.67 -9.98
C ALA A 89 18.06 0.69 -9.92
N GLU A 90 18.75 0.97 -8.80
CA GLU A 90 19.45 2.23 -8.56
C GLU A 90 20.95 2.17 -8.93
N ALA A 91 21.30 1.59 -10.08
CA ALA A 91 22.67 1.70 -10.55
C ALA A 91 22.92 3.12 -11.06
N ALA A 92 23.99 3.78 -10.59
CA ALA A 92 24.41 5.06 -11.13
C ALA A 92 24.64 4.92 -12.64
N GLY A 93 23.96 5.75 -13.44
CA GLY A 93 23.99 5.65 -14.91
C GLY A 93 23.07 4.58 -15.51
N ALA A 94 22.13 4.02 -14.74
CA ALA A 94 21.13 3.09 -15.27
C ALA A 94 20.29 3.75 -16.37
N VAL A 95 20.35 3.17 -17.57
CA VAL A 95 19.46 3.53 -18.68
C VAL A 95 18.19 2.69 -18.54
N CYS A 96 17.08 3.34 -18.19
CA CYS A 96 15.77 2.70 -18.11
C CYS A 96 15.09 2.74 -19.48
N THR A 97 14.76 1.59 -20.03
CA THR A 97 13.90 1.49 -21.21
C THR A 97 12.47 1.88 -20.88
N ALA A 98 11.75 2.39 -21.88
CA ALA A 98 10.33 2.75 -21.80
C ALA A 98 9.40 1.54 -22.06
N ASP A 99 9.86 0.33 -21.78
CA ASP A 99 9.06 -0.89 -21.89
C ASP A 99 8.03 -0.95 -20.76
N LEU A 100 6.83 -1.44 -21.10
CA LEU A 100 5.82 -1.80 -20.12
C LEU A 100 6.02 -3.26 -19.72
N ARG A 101 6.19 -3.51 -18.42
CA ARG A 101 6.35 -4.85 -17.85
C ARG A 101 5.16 -5.18 -16.96
N LEU A 102 4.79 -6.46 -16.96
CA LEU A 102 3.79 -7.03 -16.05
C LEU A 102 4.50 -7.91 -15.03
N PHE A 103 4.19 -7.72 -13.76
CA PHE A 103 4.69 -8.55 -12.66
C PHE A 103 3.55 -9.33 -12.01
N ARG A 104 3.87 -10.53 -11.53
CA ARG A 104 2.92 -11.39 -10.82
C ARG A 104 3.37 -11.54 -9.38
N HIS A 105 2.71 -10.81 -8.51
CA HIS A 105 2.87 -10.91 -7.06
C HIS A 105 2.02 -12.05 -6.51
N GLU A 106 2.63 -12.95 -5.75
CA GLU A 106 1.92 -14.03 -5.05
C GLU A 106 2.11 -13.88 -3.56
N ALA A 107 1.01 -13.98 -2.82
CA ALA A 107 1.01 -13.87 -1.36
C ALA A 107 0.23 -15.03 -0.74
N SER A 108 0.82 -15.63 0.30
CA SER A 108 0.16 -16.62 1.13
C SER A 108 -0.60 -15.92 2.26
N VAL A 109 -1.92 -16.07 2.28
CA VAL A 109 -2.82 -15.47 3.28
C VAL A 109 -3.41 -16.59 4.13
N ARG A 110 -3.37 -16.43 5.45
CA ARG A 110 -4.02 -17.33 6.42
C ARG A 110 -4.98 -16.53 7.29
N ILE A 111 -6.24 -16.93 7.32
CA ILE A 111 -7.28 -16.32 8.16
C ILE A 111 -7.84 -17.42 9.06
N ASP A 112 -7.76 -17.19 10.36
CA ASP A 112 -8.09 -18.20 11.37
C ASP A 112 -9.59 -18.20 11.74
N GLU A 113 -10.26 -17.08 11.51
CA GLU A 113 -11.68 -16.92 11.83
C GLU A 113 -12.57 -17.26 10.62
N PRO A 114 -13.55 -18.19 10.76
CA PRO A 114 -14.52 -18.45 9.71
C PRO A 114 -15.44 -17.23 9.48
N GLY A 115 -16.01 -17.16 8.28
CA GLY A 115 -16.93 -16.12 7.84
C GLY A 115 -16.41 -15.34 6.62
N ARG A 116 -17.09 -14.23 6.33
CA ARG A 116 -16.72 -13.36 5.20
C ARG A 116 -15.46 -12.58 5.53
N ALA A 117 -14.40 -12.81 4.76
CA ALA A 117 -13.13 -12.12 4.87
C ALA A 117 -12.93 -11.09 3.75
N THR A 118 -12.16 -10.05 4.08
CA THR A 118 -11.85 -8.92 3.21
C THR A 118 -10.36 -8.93 2.89
N LEU A 119 -10.03 -9.01 1.60
CA LEU A 119 -8.67 -8.79 1.11
C LEU A 119 -8.58 -7.35 0.62
N ARG A 120 -7.62 -6.58 1.13
CA ARG A 120 -7.34 -5.19 0.73
C ARG A 120 -5.96 -5.15 0.08
N VAL A 121 -5.91 -4.97 -1.22
CA VAL A 121 -4.66 -4.84 -1.97
C VAL A 121 -4.33 -3.36 -2.11
N HIS A 122 -3.21 -2.93 -1.53
CA HIS A 122 -2.75 -1.55 -1.56
C HIS A 122 -1.64 -1.40 -2.60
N GLY A 123 -1.72 -0.34 -3.38
CA GLY A 123 -0.68 0.05 -4.31
C GLY A 123 -0.98 1.43 -4.84
N VAL A 124 -0.63 1.69 -6.09
CA VAL A 124 -0.89 2.97 -6.75
C VAL A 124 -1.60 2.80 -8.08
N ARG A 125 -2.30 3.85 -8.51
CA ARG A 125 -2.76 4.06 -9.87
C ARG A 125 -1.91 5.13 -10.54
N VAL A 126 -1.61 4.96 -11.82
CA VAL A 126 -0.91 5.95 -12.63
C VAL A 126 -1.77 6.27 -13.84
N ASP A 127 -2.28 7.50 -13.89
CA ASP A 127 -3.05 8.01 -15.03
C ASP A 127 -2.13 8.66 -16.07
N ARG A 128 -2.64 8.93 -17.26
CA ARG A 128 -1.85 9.48 -18.37
C ARG A 128 -1.31 10.87 -18.01
N GLY A 129 0.02 10.97 -17.84
CA GLY A 129 0.69 12.21 -17.45
C GLY A 129 0.46 12.64 -16.00
N GLY A 130 -0.13 11.76 -15.18
CA GLY A 130 -0.33 11.99 -13.75
C GLY A 130 0.76 11.35 -12.89
N ASP A 131 0.91 11.86 -11.68
CA ASP A 131 1.74 11.24 -10.65
C ASP A 131 1.06 9.97 -10.10
N PRO A 132 1.83 9.03 -9.51
CA PRO A 132 1.25 7.88 -8.82
C PRO A 132 0.36 8.31 -7.66
N GLU A 133 -0.89 7.84 -7.66
CA GLU A 133 -1.84 8.09 -6.59
C GLU A 133 -2.17 6.80 -5.83
N PRO A 134 -2.34 6.84 -4.50
CA PRO A 134 -2.72 5.66 -3.73
C PRO A 134 -4.02 5.02 -4.22
N LEU A 135 -4.02 3.69 -4.37
CA LEU A 135 -5.18 2.89 -4.73
C LEU A 135 -5.31 1.68 -3.80
N VAL A 136 -6.53 1.41 -3.34
CA VAL A 136 -6.85 0.19 -2.57
C VAL A 136 -7.98 -0.57 -3.25
N ILE A 137 -7.73 -1.82 -3.62
CA ILE A 137 -8.73 -2.73 -4.19
C ILE A 137 -9.17 -3.74 -3.16
N THR A 138 -10.48 -3.92 -3.05
CA THR A 138 -11.08 -4.88 -2.14
C THR A 138 -11.57 -6.12 -2.89
N ARG A 139 -11.29 -7.30 -2.33
CA ARG A 139 -11.88 -8.59 -2.70
C ARG A 139 -12.44 -9.29 -1.48
N THR A 140 -13.37 -10.21 -1.71
CA THR A 140 -14.01 -10.98 -0.64
C THR A 140 -13.71 -12.46 -0.84
N VAL A 141 -13.42 -13.14 0.27
CA VAL A 141 -13.24 -14.60 0.32
C VAL A 141 -14.13 -15.14 1.43
N THR A 142 -14.78 -16.26 1.20
CA THR A 142 -15.54 -16.96 2.25
C THR A 142 -14.63 -17.95 2.98
N VAL A 143 -14.35 -17.70 4.24
CA VAL A 143 -13.57 -18.61 5.08
C VAL A 143 -14.54 -19.59 5.76
N ARG A 144 -14.30 -20.89 5.61
CA ARG A 144 -15.15 -21.96 6.13
C ARG A 144 -14.38 -22.94 7.02
#